data_AF-A0A937YBY2-F1
#
_entry.id   AF-A0A937YBY2-F1
#
_cell.length_a   1.000
_cell.length_b   1.000
_cell.length_c   1.000
_cell.angle_alpha   90.00
_cell.angle_beta   90.00
_cell.angle_gamma   90.00
#
_symmetry.space_group_name_H-M   'P 1'
#
loop_
_entity.id
_entity.type
_entity.pdbx_description
1 polymer ?
#
loop_
_entity_poly.entity_id
_entity_poly.type
_entity_poly.pdbx_seq_one_letter_code
_entity_poly.pdbx_strand_id
1 'polypeptide(L)'
;RQGKAGRAMGIATTGSVAGSLFGVFCLAALTPVLAEFALKFGAFEFFWLGLLGVLMSGTLTGSEPVKGWLMGLLGLFVAGIGQDPVHAHDRFTFGWHELSGGIPLIPALVGAFGFAEVLMVMSAPVQRAVTESIDSIIPRLRDVVQYWRTIIRSGLIGVFIGILPGVGEDMAAWSSYAAARRASREREQFGKGSVEGLIAAETGDNAAVPGAMIPALALGIPGSAPAAVLMAAMIIHGAQPGPMLMTTQPQFMFDVVAITLVATLAILIFGLILVRPILLVLRVPREVLMPIVFVLCVLGAYSISQRLFDVWVMMGVGIVCFFLRRRGYPVAPFVLGLVLGDIVDKTLRRGLVLSDGSLLPFFTRPLSAVLALIVLLLLLSQVPAARRLWQRITGSQEGRPS
;
A
#
# COMPACT_ATOMS: atom_id res chain seq x y z
N ARG A 1 4.31 25.22 -16.96
CA ARG A 1 5.18 26.28 -16.38
C ARG A 1 6.47 26.51 -17.17
N GLN A 2 7.43 25.56 -17.29
CA GLN A 2 8.64 25.77 -18.12
C GLN A 2 8.48 25.37 -19.61
N GLY A 3 7.28 24.96 -20.06
CA GLY A 3 7.06 24.49 -21.43
C GLY A 3 7.75 23.16 -21.79
N LYS A 4 8.40 22.48 -20.84
CA LYS A 4 9.15 21.22 -21.04
C LYS A 4 8.35 19.96 -20.71
N ALA A 5 7.01 20.02 -20.83
CA ALA A 5 6.12 18.96 -20.37
C ALA A 5 6.41 17.60 -21.07
N GLY A 6 6.60 17.60 -22.40
CA GLY A 6 6.92 16.37 -23.15
C GLY A 6 8.23 15.71 -22.72
N ARG A 7 9.28 16.52 -22.49
CA ARG A 7 10.57 16.03 -21.98
C ARG A 7 10.44 15.48 -20.56
N ALA A 8 9.69 16.15 -19.69
CA ALA A 8 9.44 15.67 -18.34
C ALA A 8 8.69 14.32 -18.36
N MET A 9 7.70 14.16 -19.23
CA MET A 9 7.00 12.89 -19.39
C MET A 9 7.91 11.78 -19.92
N GLY A 10 8.74 12.03 -20.93
CA GLY A 10 9.69 11.02 -21.42
C GLY A 10 10.67 10.55 -20.34
N ILE A 11 11.13 11.46 -19.48
CA ILE A 11 11.97 11.16 -18.32
C ILE A 11 11.20 10.34 -17.28
N ALA A 12 9.97 10.74 -16.95
CA ALA A 12 9.12 10.05 -15.99
C ALA A 12 8.80 8.63 -16.46
N THR A 13 8.39 8.44 -17.72
CA THR A 13 8.13 7.13 -18.32
C THR A 13 9.38 6.24 -18.28
N THR A 14 10.56 6.82 -18.54
CA THR A 14 11.83 6.08 -18.45
C THR A 14 12.11 5.61 -17.02
N GLY A 15 11.95 6.51 -16.04
CA GLY A 15 12.12 6.19 -14.62
C GLY A 15 11.12 5.13 -14.14
N SER A 16 9.85 5.26 -14.55
CA SER A 16 8.77 4.32 -14.25
C SER A 16 9.06 2.91 -14.76
N VAL A 17 9.37 2.75 -16.05
CA VAL A 17 9.68 1.44 -16.63
C VAL A 17 10.92 0.82 -15.98
N ALA A 18 11.98 1.60 -15.78
CA ALA A 18 13.19 1.09 -15.15
C ALA A 18 12.93 0.65 -13.70
N GLY A 19 12.13 1.42 -12.95
CA GLY A 19 11.70 1.07 -11.60
C GLY A 19 10.87 -0.20 -11.56
N SER A 20 9.83 -0.29 -12.38
CA SER A 20 8.97 -1.48 -12.46
C SER A 20 9.74 -2.72 -12.89
N LEU A 21 10.64 -2.65 -13.88
CA LEU A 21 11.47 -3.79 -14.30
C LEU A 21 12.40 -4.25 -13.17
N PHE A 22 13.04 -3.31 -12.47
CA PHE A 22 13.88 -3.62 -11.32
C PHE A 22 13.07 -4.27 -10.20
N GLY A 23 11.89 -3.72 -9.90
CA GLY A 23 11.01 -4.26 -8.89
C GLY A 23 10.41 -5.62 -9.26
N VAL A 24 10.10 -5.88 -10.53
CA VAL A 24 9.68 -7.21 -11.03
C VAL A 24 10.81 -8.23 -10.89
N PHE A 25 12.06 -7.84 -11.18
CA PHE A 25 13.21 -8.69 -10.93
C PHE A 25 13.34 -9.05 -9.44
N CYS A 26 13.22 -8.05 -8.55
CA CYS A 26 13.20 -8.29 -7.10
C CYS A 26 11.99 -9.14 -6.68
N LEU A 27 10.82 -8.96 -7.29
CA LEU A 27 9.64 -9.79 -7.06
C LEU A 27 9.93 -11.26 -7.38
N ALA A 28 10.52 -11.54 -8.54
CA ALA A 28 10.87 -12.89 -8.95
C ALA A 28 11.94 -13.53 -8.04
N ALA A 29 12.91 -12.75 -7.57
CA ALA A 29 14.04 -13.25 -6.79
C ALA A 29 13.76 -13.36 -5.28
N LEU A 30 13.03 -12.40 -4.69
CA LEU A 30 12.84 -12.29 -3.24
C LEU A 30 11.59 -13.03 -2.73
N THR A 31 10.53 -13.13 -3.55
CA THR A 31 9.30 -13.83 -3.14
C THR A 31 9.55 -15.29 -2.76
N PRO A 32 10.31 -16.09 -3.54
CA PRO A 32 10.65 -17.46 -3.16
C PRO A 32 11.40 -17.56 -1.83
N VAL A 33 12.42 -16.72 -1.66
CA VAL A 33 13.25 -16.70 -0.46
C VAL A 33 12.43 -16.34 0.78
N LEU A 34 11.54 -15.34 0.65
CA LEU A 34 10.69 -14.91 1.75
C LEU A 34 9.63 -15.95 2.11
N ALA A 35 9.04 -16.63 1.13
CA ALA A 35 8.07 -17.69 1.37
C ALA A 35 8.69 -18.89 2.08
N GLU A 36 9.88 -19.34 1.68
CA GLU A 36 10.62 -20.41 2.38
C GLU A 36 10.94 -20.05 3.83
N PHE A 37 11.32 -18.79 4.08
CA PHE A 37 11.54 -18.31 5.43
C PHE A 37 10.24 -18.30 6.25
N ALA A 38 9.14 -17.91 5.62
CA ALA A 38 7.83 -17.84 6.26
C ALA A 38 7.22 -19.22 6.57
N LEU A 39 7.63 -20.29 5.87
CA LEU A 39 7.26 -21.66 6.24
C LEU A 39 7.79 -22.08 7.63
N LYS A 40 8.80 -21.37 8.15
CA LYS A 40 9.33 -21.60 9.51
C LYS A 40 8.53 -20.89 10.59
N PHE A 41 7.59 -20.01 10.21
CA PHE A 41 6.82 -19.21 11.15
C PHE A 41 5.62 -20.01 11.69
N GLY A 42 5.37 -19.89 12.99
CA GLY A 42 4.18 -20.41 13.64
C GLY A 42 3.15 -19.31 13.92
N ALA A 43 2.13 -19.67 14.70
CA ALA A 43 1.07 -18.74 15.09
C ALA A 43 1.62 -17.51 15.85
N PHE A 44 2.63 -17.71 16.71
CA PHE A 44 3.23 -16.63 17.50
C PHE A 44 3.95 -15.60 16.64
N GLU A 45 4.69 -16.04 15.61
CA GLU A 45 5.43 -15.15 14.71
C GLU A 45 4.47 -14.39 13.78
N PHE A 46 3.45 -15.06 13.22
CA PHE A 46 2.46 -14.40 12.35
C PHE A 46 1.60 -13.37 13.10
N PHE A 47 1.29 -13.60 14.38
CA PHE A 47 0.62 -12.61 15.22
C PHE A 47 1.41 -11.29 15.27
N TRP A 48 2.68 -11.36 15.64
CA TRP A 48 3.54 -10.19 15.72
C TRP A 48 3.82 -9.55 14.37
N LEU A 49 3.95 -10.36 13.33
CA LEU A 49 4.16 -9.88 11.97
C LEU A 49 2.95 -9.08 11.46
N GLY A 50 1.74 -9.57 11.70
CA GLY A 50 0.51 -8.86 11.39
C GLY A 50 0.37 -7.56 12.19
N LEU A 51 0.61 -7.62 13.50
CA LEU A 51 0.55 -6.43 14.36
C LEU A 51 1.63 -5.40 13.98
N LEU A 52 2.83 -5.85 13.66
CA LEU A 52 3.91 -5.01 13.15
C LEU A 52 3.48 -4.32 11.86
N GLY A 53 2.88 -5.04 10.91
CA GLY A 53 2.38 -4.46 9.66
C GLY A 53 1.37 -3.33 9.89
N VAL A 54 0.37 -3.55 10.75
CA VAL A 54 -0.62 -2.52 11.10
C VAL A 54 0.06 -1.31 11.74
N LEU A 55 0.97 -1.51 12.70
CA LEU A 55 1.62 -0.41 13.40
C LEU A 55 2.63 0.35 12.51
N MET A 56 3.34 -0.35 11.64
CA MET A 56 4.27 0.24 10.68
C MET A 56 3.54 1.14 9.68
N SER A 57 2.41 0.66 9.13
CA SER A 57 1.58 1.50 8.27
C SER A 57 1.17 2.78 9.00
N GLY A 58 0.68 2.68 10.24
CA GLY A 58 0.27 3.84 11.01
C GLY A 58 1.40 4.85 11.26
N THR A 59 2.64 4.39 11.47
CA THR A 59 3.80 5.28 11.64
C THR A 59 4.25 5.97 10.36
N LEU A 60 4.10 5.31 9.21
CA LEU A 60 4.70 5.74 7.96
C LEU A 60 3.70 6.46 7.05
N THR A 61 2.39 6.24 7.19
CA THR A 61 1.38 6.85 6.31
C THR A 61 0.91 8.25 6.74
N GLY A 62 1.73 9.07 7.42
CA GLY A 62 1.31 10.43 7.75
C GLY A 62 2.25 11.22 8.67
N SER A 63 1.91 12.48 8.93
CA SER A 63 2.66 13.35 9.85
C SER A 63 2.43 13.01 11.32
N GLU A 64 1.27 12.42 11.65
CA GLU A 64 0.86 12.06 13.00
C GLU A 64 0.64 10.53 13.14
N PRO A 65 1.65 9.79 13.62
CA PRO A 65 1.59 8.33 13.76
C PRO A 65 0.41 7.81 14.58
N VAL A 66 -0.03 8.55 15.59
CA VAL A 66 -1.17 8.18 16.44
C VAL A 66 -2.46 8.08 15.63
N LYS A 67 -2.68 8.98 14.66
CA LYS A 67 -3.85 8.92 13.77
C LYS A 67 -3.80 7.67 12.90
N GLY A 68 -2.62 7.31 12.40
CA GLY A 68 -2.41 6.09 11.64
C GLY A 68 -2.65 4.82 12.46
N TRP A 69 -2.16 4.76 13.69
CA TRP A 69 -2.44 3.62 14.58
C TRP A 69 -3.90 3.48 14.93
N LEU A 70 -4.60 4.59 15.20
CA LEU A 70 -6.04 4.54 15.47
C LEU A 70 -6.78 3.95 14.26
N MET A 71 -6.40 4.33 13.04
CA MET A 71 -6.97 3.77 11.82
C MET A 71 -6.67 2.28 11.69
N GLY A 72 -5.42 1.86 11.94
CA GLY A 72 -5.04 0.45 11.94
C GLY A 72 -5.81 -0.39 12.95
N LEU A 73 -5.92 0.08 14.20
CA LEU A 73 -6.69 -0.57 15.26
C LEU A 73 -8.19 -0.60 14.94
N LEU A 74 -8.73 0.47 14.33
CA LEU A 74 -10.11 0.50 13.86
C LEU A 74 -10.33 -0.56 12.78
N GLY A 75 -9.38 -0.72 11.85
CA GLY A 75 -9.42 -1.79 10.85
C GLY A 75 -9.43 -3.18 11.47
N LEU A 76 -8.52 -3.43 12.43
CA LEU A 76 -8.47 -4.69 13.19
C LEU A 76 -9.78 -4.98 13.93
N PHE A 77 -10.39 -3.95 14.53
CA PHE A 77 -11.68 -4.07 15.20
C PHE A 77 -12.80 -4.44 14.22
N VAL A 78 -12.87 -3.74 13.09
CA VAL A 78 -13.89 -3.99 12.05
C VAL A 78 -13.75 -5.40 11.45
N ALA A 79 -12.53 -5.92 11.31
CA ALA A 79 -12.28 -7.29 10.87
C ALA A 79 -12.82 -8.36 11.84
N GLY A 80 -12.93 -8.03 13.13
CA GLY A 80 -13.47 -8.92 14.15
C GLY A 80 -15.00 -8.98 14.21
N ILE A 81 -15.70 -8.13 13.44
CA ILE A 81 -17.17 -8.12 13.36
C ILE A 81 -17.64 -9.32 12.53
N GLY A 82 -18.61 -10.06 13.06
CA GLY A 82 -19.21 -11.24 12.43
C GLY A 82 -18.99 -12.51 13.24
N GLN A 83 -19.28 -13.65 12.63
CA GLN A 83 -19.21 -14.94 13.30
C GLN A 83 -17.75 -15.36 13.56
N ASP A 84 -17.47 -15.84 14.77
CA ASP A 84 -16.18 -16.45 15.12
C ASP A 84 -15.99 -17.76 14.33
N PRO A 85 -14.95 -17.90 13.50
CA PRO A 85 -14.73 -19.12 12.73
C PRO A 85 -14.37 -20.33 13.60
N VAL A 86 -13.96 -20.13 14.86
CA VAL A 86 -13.56 -21.21 15.76
C VAL A 86 -14.75 -21.73 16.57
N HIS A 87 -15.56 -20.84 17.14
CA HIS A 87 -16.66 -21.20 18.06
C HIS A 87 -18.06 -20.94 17.48
N ALA A 88 -18.16 -20.47 16.24
CA ALA A 88 -19.40 -20.12 15.57
C ALA A 88 -20.26 -19.07 16.32
N HIS A 89 -19.66 -18.31 17.24
CA HIS A 89 -20.35 -17.29 18.03
C HIS A 89 -20.35 -15.95 17.31
N ASP A 90 -21.49 -15.26 17.28
CA ASP A 90 -21.61 -13.93 16.68
C ASP A 90 -20.89 -12.87 17.51
N ARG A 91 -19.99 -12.10 16.89
CA ARG A 91 -19.22 -11.03 17.54
C ARG A 91 -19.62 -9.68 16.94
N PHE A 92 -20.05 -8.75 17.81
CA PHE A 92 -20.41 -7.38 17.41
C PHE A 92 -21.48 -7.30 16.29
N THR A 93 -22.35 -8.32 16.18
CA THR A 93 -23.47 -8.32 15.22
C THR A 93 -24.69 -7.56 15.74
N PHE A 94 -24.76 -7.33 17.06
CA PHE A 94 -25.85 -6.60 17.73
C PHE A 94 -27.26 -7.14 17.37
N GLY A 95 -27.37 -8.44 17.06
CA GLY A 95 -28.61 -9.09 16.67
C GLY A 95 -29.01 -8.91 15.19
N TRP A 96 -28.19 -8.24 14.39
CA TRP A 96 -28.43 -8.06 12.95
C TRP A 96 -27.81 -9.22 12.18
N HIS A 97 -28.66 -10.09 11.61
CA HIS A 97 -28.23 -11.30 10.92
C HIS A 97 -27.31 -11.02 9.70
N GLU A 98 -27.51 -9.89 9.00
CA GLU A 98 -26.66 -9.50 7.88
C GLU A 98 -25.19 -9.29 8.28
N LEU A 99 -24.94 -8.92 9.55
CA LEU A 99 -23.59 -8.75 10.10
C LEU A 99 -22.94 -10.07 10.51
N SER A 100 -23.65 -11.20 10.57
CA SER A 100 -23.06 -12.50 10.91
C SER A 100 -21.98 -12.92 9.89
N GLY A 101 -22.14 -12.53 8.61
CA GLY A 101 -21.11 -12.70 7.58
C GLY A 101 -19.92 -11.75 7.70
N GLY A 102 -19.93 -10.84 8.69
CA GLY A 102 -18.89 -9.84 8.92
C GLY A 102 -18.90 -8.69 7.94
N ILE A 103 -17.85 -7.87 8.00
CA ILE A 103 -17.65 -6.75 7.08
C ILE A 103 -16.81 -7.24 5.89
N PRO A 104 -17.40 -7.35 4.68
CA PRO A 104 -16.70 -7.89 3.53
C PRO A 104 -15.58 -6.94 3.10
N LEU A 105 -14.39 -7.52 2.88
CA LEU A 105 -13.17 -6.79 2.56
C LEU A 105 -13.33 -5.88 1.32
N ILE A 106 -13.92 -6.41 0.25
CA ILE A 106 -13.97 -5.69 -1.03
C ILE A 106 -14.93 -4.49 -0.99
N PRO A 107 -16.19 -4.63 -0.51
CA PRO A 107 -17.04 -3.47 -0.30
C PRO A 107 -16.41 -2.42 0.62
N ALA A 108 -15.69 -2.83 1.67
CA ALA A 108 -14.97 -1.89 2.52
C ALA A 108 -13.82 -1.17 1.78
N LEU A 109 -13.03 -1.87 0.94
CA LEU A 109 -11.99 -1.28 0.09
C LEU A 109 -12.57 -0.28 -0.91
N VAL A 110 -13.65 -0.67 -1.60
CA VAL A 110 -14.35 0.16 -2.57
C VAL A 110 -14.95 1.39 -1.89
N GLY A 111 -15.49 1.25 -0.68
CA GLY A 111 -15.93 2.37 0.14
C GLY A 111 -14.78 3.31 0.50
N ALA A 112 -13.72 2.76 1.08
CA ALA A 112 -12.58 3.50 1.63
C ALA A 112 -11.76 4.27 0.58
N PHE A 113 -11.58 3.70 -0.62
CA PHE A 113 -10.78 4.31 -1.70
C PHE A 113 -11.60 4.81 -2.89
N GLY A 114 -12.69 4.16 -3.24
CA GLY A 114 -13.55 4.56 -4.36
C GLY A 114 -14.54 5.64 -3.95
N PHE A 115 -15.51 5.27 -3.10
CA PHE A 115 -16.60 6.17 -2.74
C PHE A 115 -16.13 7.37 -1.89
N ALA A 116 -15.19 7.16 -0.96
CA ALA A 116 -14.61 8.26 -0.21
C ALA A 116 -13.89 9.28 -1.12
N GLU A 117 -13.22 8.82 -2.18
CA GLU A 117 -12.56 9.69 -3.17
C GLU A 117 -13.59 10.47 -3.98
N VAL A 118 -14.68 9.83 -4.43
CA VAL A 118 -15.81 10.51 -5.08
C VAL A 118 -16.31 11.68 -4.22
N LEU A 119 -16.55 11.44 -2.93
CA LEU A 119 -16.98 12.49 -2.00
C LEU A 119 -15.91 13.58 -1.82
N MET A 120 -14.63 13.19 -1.67
CA MET A 120 -13.52 14.14 -1.54
C MET A 120 -13.43 15.07 -2.75
N VAL A 121 -13.40 14.52 -3.96
CA VAL A 121 -13.27 15.27 -5.22
C VAL A 121 -14.46 16.19 -5.45
N MET A 122 -15.68 15.69 -5.22
CA MET A 122 -16.90 16.50 -5.34
C MET A 122 -16.92 17.67 -4.36
N SER A 123 -16.26 17.51 -3.21
CA SER A 123 -16.24 18.52 -2.17
C SER A 123 -15.08 19.52 -2.27
N ALA A 124 -14.07 19.25 -3.09
CA ALA A 124 -12.95 20.13 -3.32
C ALA A 124 -13.37 21.32 -4.22
N PRO A 125 -12.71 22.49 -4.11
CA PRO A 125 -12.93 23.59 -5.06
C PRO A 125 -12.53 23.18 -6.48
N VAL A 126 -13.28 23.63 -7.49
CA VAL A 126 -12.98 23.36 -8.91
C VAL A 126 -11.67 24.02 -9.29
N GLN A 127 -10.61 23.23 -9.50
CA GLN A 127 -9.39 23.73 -10.13
C GLN A 127 -9.50 23.52 -11.65
N ARG A 128 -9.32 24.57 -12.44
CA ARG A 128 -9.26 24.45 -13.90
C ARG A 128 -7.98 23.70 -14.28
N ALA A 129 -8.12 22.54 -14.92
CA ALA A 129 -7.01 21.83 -15.52
C ALA A 129 -6.40 22.69 -16.65
N VAL A 130 -5.23 23.28 -16.41
CA VAL A 130 -4.47 23.97 -17.45
C VAL A 130 -3.85 22.89 -18.35
N THR A 131 -4.47 22.65 -19.50
CA THR A 131 -3.91 21.74 -20.50
C THR A 131 -2.88 22.54 -21.33
N GLU A 132 -1.59 22.46 -20.98
CA GLU A 132 -0.52 22.95 -21.86
C GLU A 132 -0.30 21.92 -23.00
N SER A 133 0.01 22.42 -24.19
CA SER A 133 0.31 21.63 -25.38
C SER A 133 1.47 20.67 -25.14
N ILE A 134 1.24 19.38 -25.40
CA ILE A 134 2.22 18.33 -25.22
C ILE A 134 3.05 18.23 -26.50
N ASP A 135 4.33 18.57 -26.37
CA ASP A 135 5.35 18.27 -27.37
C ASP A 135 5.83 16.82 -27.25
N SER A 136 6.53 16.32 -28.28
CA SER A 136 6.92 14.90 -28.44
C SER A 136 7.38 14.19 -27.14
N ILE A 137 6.75 13.03 -26.88
CA ILE A 137 6.92 12.17 -25.69
C ILE A 137 7.86 11.01 -26.06
N ILE A 138 9.10 11.31 -26.47
CA ILE A 138 10.04 10.23 -26.82
C ILE A 138 11.03 10.03 -25.66
N PRO A 139 10.95 8.91 -24.91
CA PRO A 139 11.93 8.59 -23.89
C PRO A 139 13.31 8.46 -24.54
N ARG A 140 14.33 9.12 -23.95
CA ARG A 140 15.70 9.04 -24.46
C ARG A 140 16.44 7.97 -23.68
N LEU A 141 16.82 6.88 -24.35
CA LEU A 141 17.67 5.82 -23.80
C LEU A 141 18.97 6.36 -23.18
N ARG A 142 19.45 7.51 -23.66
CA ARG A 142 20.61 8.22 -23.10
C ARG A 142 20.42 8.64 -21.63
N ASP A 143 19.20 8.98 -21.23
CA ASP A 143 18.91 9.38 -19.85
C ASP A 143 19.03 8.18 -18.89
N VAL A 144 18.69 6.96 -19.34
CA VAL A 144 18.91 5.72 -18.56
C VAL A 144 20.39 5.52 -18.26
N VAL A 145 21.23 5.64 -19.28
CA VAL A 145 22.69 5.44 -19.15
C VAL A 145 23.32 6.55 -18.32
N GLN A 146 22.82 7.79 -18.42
CA GLN A 146 23.35 8.90 -17.63
C GLN A 146 23.02 8.77 -16.13
N TYR A 147 21.80 8.32 -15.80
CA TYR A 147 21.29 8.28 -14.42
C TYR A 147 21.20 6.87 -13.82
N TRP A 148 21.89 5.88 -14.38
CA TRP A 148 21.81 4.47 -13.95
C TRP A 148 22.04 4.25 -12.45
N ARG A 149 22.96 5.01 -11.83
CA ARG A 149 23.22 4.95 -10.38
C ARG A 149 22.02 5.40 -9.55
N THR A 150 21.36 6.45 -10.01
CA THR A 150 20.15 6.99 -9.37
C THR A 150 18.99 6.04 -9.57
N ILE A 151 18.87 5.39 -10.73
CA ILE A 151 17.87 4.36 -11.00
C ILE A 151 18.06 3.18 -10.04
N ILE A 152 19.24 2.58 -9.94
CA ILE A 152 19.48 1.43 -9.06
C ILE A 152 19.21 1.79 -7.59
N ARG A 153 19.74 2.93 -7.11
CA ARG A 153 19.50 3.36 -5.73
C ARG A 153 18.01 3.57 -5.45
N SER A 154 17.31 4.24 -6.35
CA SER A 154 15.88 4.54 -6.17
C SER A 154 15.04 3.27 -6.30
N GLY A 155 15.42 2.34 -7.18
CA GLY A 155 14.80 1.02 -7.30
C GLY A 155 14.94 0.21 -6.02
N LEU A 156 16.13 0.19 -5.40
CA LEU A 156 16.34 -0.47 -4.11
C LEU A 156 15.50 0.17 -2.99
N ILE A 157 15.46 1.50 -2.94
CA ILE A 157 14.62 2.22 -1.97
C ILE A 157 13.13 1.89 -2.20
N GLY A 158 12.70 1.87 -3.46
CA GLY A 158 11.33 1.57 -3.85
C GLY A 158 10.91 0.16 -3.46
N VAL A 159 11.70 -0.86 -3.82
CA VAL A 159 11.45 -2.25 -3.42
C VAL A 159 11.45 -2.38 -1.90
N PHE A 160 12.41 -1.78 -1.21
CA PHE A 160 12.47 -1.83 0.25
C PHE A 160 11.22 -1.23 0.89
N ILE A 161 10.78 -0.05 0.43
CA ILE A 161 9.57 0.60 0.93
C ILE A 161 8.32 -0.21 0.56
N GLY A 162 8.25 -0.79 -0.64
CA GLY A 162 7.16 -1.67 -1.04
C GLY A 162 7.02 -2.89 -0.13
N ILE A 163 8.13 -3.49 0.31
CA ILE A 163 8.10 -4.63 1.26
C ILE A 163 7.50 -4.22 2.62
N LEU A 164 7.58 -2.95 3.00
CA LEU A 164 7.05 -2.47 4.28
C LEU A 164 5.51 -2.36 4.21
N PRO A 165 4.76 -3.01 5.13
CA PRO A 165 3.31 -2.99 5.06
C PRO A 165 2.69 -1.61 5.24
N GLY A 166 1.82 -1.23 4.30
CA GLY A 166 0.98 -0.03 4.34
C GLY A 166 1.71 1.30 4.23
N VAL A 167 2.97 1.32 3.80
CA VAL A 167 3.74 2.56 3.60
C VAL A 167 3.34 3.28 2.31
N GLY A 168 2.93 2.51 1.30
CA GLY A 168 2.46 3.03 0.01
C GLY A 168 3.60 3.51 -0.90
N GLU A 169 3.24 3.72 -2.16
CA GLU A 169 4.15 4.06 -3.26
C GLU A 169 4.64 5.51 -3.16
N ASP A 170 3.79 6.43 -2.68
CA ASP A 170 4.12 7.85 -2.50
C ASP A 170 5.37 8.07 -1.61
N MET A 171 5.48 7.29 -0.53
CA MET A 171 6.64 7.37 0.37
C MET A 171 7.92 6.87 -0.30
N ALA A 172 7.81 5.92 -1.24
CA ALA A 172 8.94 5.47 -2.05
C ALA A 172 9.43 6.56 -2.99
N ALA A 173 8.51 7.31 -3.61
CA ALA A 173 8.83 8.46 -4.44
C ALA A 173 9.57 9.54 -3.64
N TRP A 174 9.02 9.95 -2.49
CA TRP A 174 9.63 10.99 -1.63
C TRP A 174 10.97 10.57 -1.06
N SER A 175 11.11 9.32 -0.61
CA SER A 175 12.36 8.80 -0.05
C SER A 175 13.45 8.71 -1.11
N SER A 176 13.10 8.24 -2.32
CA SER A 176 14.03 8.18 -3.45
C SER A 176 14.46 9.57 -3.91
N TYR A 177 13.52 10.52 -3.96
CA TYR A 177 13.79 11.93 -4.24
C TYR A 177 14.77 12.54 -3.22
N ALA A 178 14.52 12.32 -1.92
CA ALA A 178 15.37 12.81 -0.85
C ALA A 178 16.78 12.19 -0.89
N ALA A 179 16.88 10.88 -1.13
CA ALA A 179 18.15 10.18 -1.28
C ALA A 179 18.93 10.70 -2.49
N ALA A 180 18.25 10.96 -3.62
CA ALA A 180 18.86 11.56 -4.79
C ALA A 180 19.35 12.98 -4.52
N ARG A 181 18.55 13.82 -3.85
CA ARG A 181 18.97 15.16 -3.47
C ARG A 181 20.21 15.17 -2.60
N ARG A 182 20.33 14.23 -1.65
CA ARG A 182 21.52 14.12 -0.78
C ARG A 182 22.76 13.68 -1.55
N ALA A 183 22.62 12.79 -2.51
CA ALA A 183 23.75 12.25 -3.27
C ALA A 183 24.13 13.09 -4.50
N SER A 184 23.23 13.94 -4.99
CA SER A 184 23.44 14.73 -6.19
C SER A 184 24.50 15.81 -6.00
N ARG A 185 25.23 16.09 -7.08
CA ARG A 185 26.15 17.23 -7.18
C ARG A 185 25.43 18.55 -7.50
N GLU A 186 24.22 18.48 -8.07
CA GLU A 186 23.41 19.63 -8.51
C GLU A 186 22.19 19.82 -7.59
N ARG A 187 22.43 19.92 -6.28
CA ARG A 187 21.37 19.94 -5.26
C ARG A 187 20.43 21.15 -5.42
N GLU A 188 20.92 22.23 -6.01
CA GLU A 188 20.18 23.48 -6.26
C GLU A 188 19.08 23.36 -7.32
N GLN A 189 19.11 22.32 -8.16
CA GLN A 189 18.09 22.07 -9.19
C GLN A 189 16.86 21.34 -8.65
N PHE A 190 16.97 20.70 -7.48
CA PHE A 190 15.85 20.00 -6.83
C PHE A 190 14.77 21.01 -6.42
N GLY A 191 13.53 20.77 -6.84
CA GLY A 191 12.38 21.66 -6.66
C GLY A 191 12.23 22.70 -7.79
N LYS A 192 13.22 22.82 -8.69
CA LYS A 192 13.23 23.75 -9.84
C LYS A 192 13.15 23.04 -11.20
N GLY A 193 12.90 21.73 -11.19
CA GLY A 193 12.82 20.88 -12.40
C GLY A 193 14.02 19.95 -12.62
N SER A 194 14.69 19.51 -11.55
CA SER A 194 15.77 18.51 -11.61
C SER A 194 15.33 17.23 -12.33
N VAL A 195 16.07 16.85 -13.37
CA VAL A 195 15.90 15.59 -14.10
C VAL A 195 16.23 14.40 -13.19
N GLU A 196 17.32 14.49 -12.44
CA GLU A 196 17.73 13.43 -11.51
C GLU A 196 16.67 13.20 -10.42
N GLY A 197 16.08 14.29 -9.90
CA GLY A 197 15.00 14.21 -8.93
C GLY A 197 13.75 13.55 -9.49
N LEU A 198 13.36 13.91 -10.73
CA LEU A 198 12.20 13.31 -11.39
C LEU A 198 12.41 11.81 -11.66
N ILE A 199 13.57 11.43 -12.20
CA ILE A 199 13.91 10.00 -12.41
C ILE A 199 13.91 9.25 -11.08
N ALA A 200 14.52 9.81 -10.03
CA ALA A 200 14.59 9.14 -8.74
C ALA A 200 13.20 8.90 -8.14
N ALA A 201 12.33 9.91 -8.14
CA ALA A 201 10.98 9.79 -7.61
C ALA A 201 10.18 8.73 -8.38
N GLU A 202 10.17 8.81 -9.71
CA GLU A 202 9.40 7.88 -10.55
C GLU A 202 9.93 6.45 -10.52
N THR A 203 11.26 6.27 -10.49
CA THR A 203 11.84 4.94 -10.32
C THR A 203 11.52 4.34 -8.96
N GLY A 204 11.56 5.14 -7.88
CA GLY A 204 11.21 4.67 -6.54
C GLY A 204 9.76 4.25 -6.43
N ASP A 205 8.85 5.11 -6.89
CA ASP A 205 7.40 4.87 -6.90
C ASP A 205 7.05 3.56 -7.64
N ASN A 206 7.53 3.43 -8.87
CA ASN A 206 7.19 2.30 -9.72
C ASN A 206 7.91 1.00 -9.32
N ALA A 207 9.07 1.09 -8.68
CA ALA A 207 9.71 -0.10 -8.08
C ALA A 207 8.96 -0.60 -6.83
N ALA A 208 8.26 0.29 -6.11
CA ALA A 208 7.48 -0.08 -4.94
C ALA A 208 6.24 -0.91 -5.27
N VAL A 209 5.63 -0.73 -6.46
CA VAL A 209 4.44 -1.49 -6.90
C VAL A 209 4.67 -3.01 -6.89
N PRO A 210 5.62 -3.57 -7.67
CA PRO A 210 5.97 -4.99 -7.57
C PRO A 210 6.66 -5.31 -6.23
N GLY A 211 7.33 -4.36 -5.59
CA GLY A 211 7.89 -4.54 -4.24
C GLY A 211 6.81 -4.86 -3.19
N ALA A 212 5.65 -4.22 -3.28
CA ALA A 212 4.50 -4.42 -2.40
C ALA A 212 3.80 -5.77 -2.60
N MET A 213 4.01 -6.38 -3.77
CA MET A 213 3.53 -7.73 -4.07
C MET A 213 4.39 -8.82 -3.43
N ILE A 214 5.66 -8.55 -3.12
CA ILE A 214 6.57 -9.54 -2.48
C ILE A 214 5.99 -10.07 -1.17
N PRO A 215 5.71 -9.24 -0.14
CA PRO A 215 5.12 -9.72 1.11
C PRO A 215 3.66 -10.15 0.91
N ALA A 216 2.94 -9.58 -0.06
CA ALA A 216 1.56 -9.97 -0.33
C ALA A 216 1.48 -11.44 -0.77
N LEU A 217 2.32 -11.84 -1.73
CA LEU A 217 2.38 -13.20 -2.24
C LEU A 217 3.05 -14.16 -1.25
N ALA A 218 4.17 -13.77 -0.63
CA ALA A 218 4.95 -14.65 0.24
C ALA A 218 4.36 -14.81 1.65
N LEU A 219 3.77 -13.75 2.22
CA LEU A 219 3.34 -13.69 3.62
C LEU A 219 1.82 -13.53 3.77
N GLY A 220 1.10 -13.17 2.71
CA GLY A 220 -0.30 -12.77 2.80
C GLY A 220 -0.50 -11.38 3.42
N ILE A 221 0.55 -10.55 3.44
CA ILE A 221 0.57 -9.23 4.07
C ILE A 221 0.83 -8.19 2.99
N PRO A 222 -0.13 -7.30 2.68
CA PRO A 222 0.02 -6.39 1.56
C PRO A 222 0.96 -5.23 1.91
N GLY A 223 1.88 -4.91 0.99
CA GLY A 223 2.78 -3.76 1.12
C GLY A 223 2.05 -2.41 0.96
N SER A 224 0.96 -2.38 0.20
CA SER A 224 0.19 -1.18 -0.09
C SER A 224 -1.30 -1.47 -0.23
N ALA A 225 -2.11 -0.40 -0.33
CA ALA A 225 -3.55 -0.53 -0.54
C ALA A 225 -3.90 -1.21 -1.89
N PRO A 226 -3.27 -0.86 -3.03
CA PRO A 226 -3.45 -1.62 -4.27
C PRO A 226 -3.09 -3.10 -4.14
N ALA A 227 -2.02 -3.43 -3.40
CA ALA A 227 -1.64 -4.83 -3.15
C ALA A 227 -2.72 -5.57 -2.34
N ALA A 228 -3.40 -4.91 -1.40
CA ALA A 228 -4.53 -5.50 -0.68
C ALA A 228 -5.72 -5.82 -1.61
N VAL A 229 -6.02 -4.93 -2.56
CA VAL A 229 -7.04 -5.16 -3.59
C VAL A 229 -6.65 -6.36 -4.48
N LEU A 230 -5.38 -6.46 -4.89
CA LEU A 230 -4.88 -7.61 -5.65
C LEU A 230 -5.07 -8.92 -4.87
N MET A 231 -4.71 -8.95 -3.58
CA MET A 231 -4.92 -10.14 -2.74
C MET A 231 -6.40 -10.51 -2.66
N ALA A 232 -7.30 -9.52 -2.52
CA ALA A 232 -8.73 -9.78 -2.50
C ALA A 232 -9.22 -10.40 -3.83
N ALA A 233 -8.72 -9.92 -4.97
CA ALA A 233 -9.02 -10.49 -6.28
C ALA A 233 -8.48 -11.92 -6.43
N MET A 234 -7.26 -12.19 -5.95
CA MET A 234 -6.70 -13.55 -5.93
C MET A 234 -7.59 -14.53 -5.15
N ILE A 235 -8.05 -14.12 -3.96
CA ILE A 235 -8.90 -14.94 -3.10
C ILE A 235 -10.22 -15.29 -3.81
N ILE A 236 -10.83 -14.35 -4.53
CA ILE A 236 -12.03 -14.63 -5.35
C ILE A 236 -11.75 -15.68 -6.42
N HIS A 237 -10.58 -15.61 -7.06
CA HIS A 237 -10.17 -16.56 -8.09
C HIS A 237 -9.59 -17.87 -7.53
N GLY A 238 -9.72 -18.12 -6.22
CA GLY A 238 -9.30 -19.37 -5.59
C GLY A 238 -7.79 -19.47 -5.31
N ALA A 239 -7.04 -18.38 -5.47
CA ALA A 239 -5.63 -18.31 -5.10
C ALA A 239 -5.50 -17.65 -3.72
N GLN A 240 -4.99 -18.38 -2.73
CA GLN A 240 -4.74 -17.84 -1.39
C GLN A 240 -3.30 -17.33 -1.27
N PRO A 241 -3.07 -16.01 -1.14
CA PRO A 241 -1.74 -15.47 -0.89
C PRO A 241 -1.16 -15.98 0.44
N GLY A 242 0.16 -16.16 0.51
CA GLY A 242 0.86 -16.61 1.70
C GLY A 242 1.90 -17.70 1.43
N PRO A 243 2.58 -18.21 2.47
CA PRO A 243 3.74 -19.09 2.31
C PRO A 243 3.41 -20.39 1.58
N MET A 244 2.18 -20.86 1.75
CA MET A 244 1.69 -22.10 1.14
C MET A 244 1.48 -21.97 -0.37
N LEU A 245 1.30 -20.75 -0.91
CA LEU A 245 1.02 -20.54 -2.34
C LEU A 245 2.08 -21.18 -3.24
N MET A 246 3.35 -21.13 -2.82
CA MET A 246 4.45 -21.73 -3.59
C MET A 246 4.47 -23.26 -3.54
N THR A 247 3.83 -23.86 -2.54
CA THR A 247 3.71 -25.31 -2.41
C THR A 247 2.44 -25.84 -3.06
N THR A 248 1.33 -25.09 -2.96
CA THR A 248 0.01 -25.52 -3.45
C THR A 248 -0.23 -25.13 -4.91
N GLN A 249 0.27 -23.97 -5.34
CA GLN A 249 0.10 -23.43 -6.69
C GLN A 249 1.39 -22.73 -7.18
N PRO A 250 2.52 -23.46 -7.32
CA PRO A 250 3.82 -22.86 -7.68
C PRO A 250 3.78 -22.06 -8.98
N GLN A 251 3.01 -22.54 -9.97
CA GLN A 251 2.89 -21.89 -11.27
C GLN A 251 2.21 -20.52 -11.18
N PHE A 252 1.22 -20.36 -10.29
CA PHE A 252 0.49 -19.11 -10.12
C PHE A 252 1.40 -17.94 -9.73
N MET A 253 2.42 -18.18 -8.90
CA MET A 253 3.37 -17.13 -8.53
C MET A 253 4.17 -16.64 -9.75
N PHE A 254 4.66 -17.56 -10.57
CA PHE A 254 5.40 -17.21 -11.79
C PHE A 254 4.49 -16.54 -12.83
N ASP A 255 3.22 -16.94 -12.90
CA ASP A 255 2.22 -16.27 -13.74
C ASP A 255 2.00 -14.82 -13.28
N VAL A 256 1.90 -14.56 -11.97
CA VAL A 256 1.79 -13.19 -11.44
C VAL A 256 3.03 -12.36 -11.78
N VAL A 257 4.23 -12.93 -11.64
CA VAL A 257 5.49 -12.25 -12.04
C VAL A 257 5.48 -11.94 -13.53
N ALA A 258 5.12 -12.90 -14.38
CA ALA A 258 5.06 -12.75 -15.82
C ALA A 258 4.01 -11.71 -16.25
N ILE A 259 2.80 -11.75 -15.67
CA ILE A 259 1.74 -10.78 -15.94
C ILE A 259 2.17 -9.38 -15.48
N THR A 260 2.86 -9.26 -14.35
CA THR A 260 3.37 -7.95 -13.88
C THR A 260 4.46 -7.41 -14.81
N LEU A 261 5.32 -8.28 -15.33
CA LEU A 261 6.30 -7.92 -16.35
C LEU A 261 5.62 -7.45 -17.65
N VAL A 262 4.64 -8.22 -18.14
CA VAL A 262 3.87 -7.87 -19.34
C VAL A 262 3.10 -6.57 -19.13
N ALA A 263 2.47 -6.38 -17.96
CA ALA A 263 1.78 -5.15 -17.59
C ALA A 263 2.74 -3.95 -17.56
N THR A 264 3.97 -4.13 -17.06
CA THR A 264 5.01 -3.08 -17.09
C THR A 264 5.37 -2.66 -18.52
N LEU A 265 5.56 -3.64 -19.42
CA LEU A 265 5.83 -3.36 -20.84
C LEU A 265 4.61 -2.75 -21.53
N ALA A 266 3.42 -3.20 -21.19
CA ALA A 266 2.16 -2.65 -21.70
C ALA A 266 1.96 -1.20 -21.24
N ILE A 267 2.30 -0.85 -19.99
CA ILE A 267 2.25 0.53 -19.50
C ILE A 267 3.18 1.44 -20.30
N LEU A 268 4.35 0.97 -20.76
CA LEU A 268 5.20 1.75 -21.66
C LEU A 268 4.48 2.02 -22.99
N ILE A 269 3.92 0.99 -23.62
CA ILE A 269 3.25 1.11 -24.93
C ILE A 269 1.98 1.97 -24.81
N PHE A 270 1.11 1.64 -23.87
CA PHE A 270 -0.12 2.37 -23.62
C PHE A 270 0.16 3.77 -23.07
N GLY A 271 1.13 3.96 -22.19
CA GLY A 271 1.51 5.29 -21.71
C GLY A 271 1.90 6.22 -22.86
N LEU A 272 2.60 5.73 -23.88
CA LEU A 272 2.98 6.55 -25.03
C LEU A 272 1.82 6.81 -26.00
N ILE A 273 0.91 5.84 -26.19
CA ILE A 273 -0.20 5.92 -27.16
C ILE A 273 -1.46 6.56 -26.55
N LEU A 274 -1.86 6.11 -25.36
CA LEU A 274 -3.10 6.46 -24.67
C LEU A 274 -3.04 7.80 -23.91
N VAL A 275 -1.88 8.46 -23.79
CA VAL A 275 -1.81 9.80 -23.17
C VAL A 275 -2.80 10.77 -23.81
N ARG A 276 -2.94 10.77 -25.15
CA ARG A 276 -3.87 11.66 -25.85
C ARG A 276 -5.34 11.40 -25.48
N PRO A 277 -5.86 10.16 -25.55
CA PRO A 277 -7.24 9.88 -25.12
C PRO A 277 -7.46 10.02 -23.61
N ILE A 278 -6.48 9.70 -22.75
CA ILE A 278 -6.60 9.90 -21.30
C ILE A 278 -6.79 11.39 -20.96
N LEU A 279 -6.14 12.29 -21.70
CA LEU A 279 -6.36 13.73 -21.55
C LEU A 279 -7.77 14.17 -21.94
N LEU A 280 -8.47 13.44 -22.81
CA LEU A 280 -9.88 13.69 -23.10
C LEU A 280 -10.76 13.30 -21.90
N VAL A 281 -10.44 12.21 -21.20
CA VAL A 281 -11.14 11.81 -19.97
C VAL A 281 -10.95 12.88 -18.88
N LEU A 282 -9.75 13.45 -18.75
CA LEU A 282 -9.47 14.53 -17.80
C LEU A 282 -10.21 15.85 -18.12
N ARG A 283 -10.75 16.00 -19.34
CA ARG A 283 -11.62 17.13 -19.71
C ARG A 283 -13.09 16.89 -19.37
N VAL A 284 -13.47 15.64 -19.06
CA VAL A 284 -14.85 15.35 -18.64
C VAL A 284 -15.09 16.06 -17.30
N PRO A 285 -16.16 16.87 -17.20
CA PRO A 285 -16.49 17.54 -15.95
C PRO A 285 -16.65 16.50 -14.83
N ARG A 286 -16.08 16.80 -13.65
CA ARG A 286 -16.16 15.90 -12.50
C ARG A 286 -17.61 15.60 -12.10
N GLU A 287 -18.53 16.52 -12.40
CA GLU A 287 -19.97 16.40 -12.20
C GLU A 287 -20.60 15.26 -13.02
N VAL A 288 -19.95 14.81 -14.09
CA VAL A 288 -20.36 13.64 -14.91
C VAL A 288 -19.51 12.41 -14.57
N LEU A 289 -18.19 12.60 -14.41
CA LEU A 289 -17.27 11.49 -14.15
C LEU A 289 -17.54 10.83 -12.79
N MET A 290 -17.78 11.62 -11.75
CA MET A 290 -17.94 11.10 -10.38
C MET A 290 -19.20 10.25 -10.18
N PRO A 291 -20.38 10.62 -10.72
CA PRO A 291 -21.54 9.72 -10.73
C PRO A 291 -21.28 8.37 -11.43
N ILE A 292 -20.55 8.36 -12.55
CA ILE A 292 -20.18 7.11 -13.24
C ILE A 292 -19.31 6.25 -12.33
N VAL A 293 -18.29 6.84 -11.70
CA VAL A 293 -17.43 6.14 -10.73
C VAL A 293 -18.25 5.60 -9.56
N PHE A 294 -19.23 6.37 -9.05
CA PHE A 294 -20.11 5.91 -7.98
C PHE A 294 -20.96 4.70 -8.39
N VAL A 295 -21.55 4.72 -9.59
CA VAL A 295 -22.29 3.56 -10.12
C VAL A 295 -21.38 2.34 -10.23
N LEU A 296 -20.14 2.50 -10.72
CA LEU A 296 -19.16 1.42 -10.77
C LEU A 296 -18.78 0.90 -9.38
N CYS A 297 -18.69 1.77 -8.36
CA CYS A 297 -18.46 1.35 -6.98
C CYS A 297 -19.63 0.51 -6.45
N VAL A 298 -20.88 0.94 -6.68
CA VAL A 298 -22.08 0.20 -6.28
C VAL A 298 -22.14 -1.16 -6.97
N LEU A 299 -21.89 -1.20 -8.29
CA LEU A 299 -21.84 -2.45 -9.04
C LEU A 299 -20.73 -3.38 -8.56
N GLY A 300 -19.52 -2.85 -8.31
CA GLY A 300 -18.39 -3.64 -7.84
C GLY A 300 -18.58 -4.19 -6.42
N ALA A 301 -19.23 -3.44 -5.53
CA ALA A 301 -19.59 -3.92 -4.19
C ALA A 301 -20.68 -5.00 -4.26
N TYR A 302 -21.64 -4.87 -5.18
CA TYR A 302 -22.75 -5.82 -5.32
C TYR A 302 -22.36 -7.10 -6.09
N SER A 303 -21.45 -7.02 -7.06
CA SER A 303 -21.24 -8.10 -8.04
C SER A 303 -20.68 -9.41 -7.45
N ILE A 304 -20.05 -9.35 -6.28
CA ILE A 304 -19.36 -10.50 -5.69
C ILE A 304 -20.33 -11.41 -4.95
N SER A 305 -21.14 -10.84 -4.05
CA SER A 305 -22.04 -11.63 -3.21
C SER A 305 -23.52 -11.38 -3.51
N GLN A 306 -23.85 -10.45 -4.41
CA GLN A 306 -25.22 -10.07 -4.78
C GLN A 306 -26.07 -9.67 -3.54
N ARG A 307 -25.41 -9.11 -2.52
CA ARG A 307 -26.04 -8.67 -1.26
C ARG A 307 -26.14 -7.15 -1.24
N LEU A 308 -27.34 -6.64 -0.93
CA LEU A 308 -27.51 -5.19 -0.71
C LEU A 308 -26.78 -4.69 0.53
N PHE A 309 -26.59 -5.56 1.54
CA PHE A 309 -25.80 -5.26 2.72
C PHE A 309 -24.39 -4.76 2.37
N ASP A 310 -23.74 -5.40 1.39
CA ASP A 310 -22.40 -5.04 0.92
C ASP A 310 -22.35 -3.61 0.34
N VAL A 311 -23.40 -3.20 -0.38
CA VAL A 311 -23.54 -1.83 -0.88
C VAL A 311 -23.67 -0.84 0.28
N TRP A 312 -24.45 -1.17 1.32
CA TRP A 312 -24.57 -0.33 2.51
C TRP A 312 -23.25 -0.22 3.28
N VAL A 313 -22.49 -1.32 3.39
CA VAL A 313 -21.15 -1.32 3.96
C VAL A 313 -20.22 -0.39 3.18
N MET A 314 -20.19 -0.52 1.84
CA MET A 314 -19.40 0.36 0.97
C MET A 314 -19.75 1.83 1.19
N MET A 315 -21.04 2.17 1.25
CA MET A 315 -21.50 3.53 1.50
C MET A 315 -21.07 4.02 2.89
N GLY A 316 -21.30 3.22 3.94
CA GLY A 316 -20.96 3.55 5.32
C GLY A 316 -19.46 3.77 5.52
N VAL A 317 -18.64 2.83 5.06
CA VAL A 317 -17.18 2.94 5.12
C VAL A 317 -16.68 4.16 4.32
N GLY A 318 -17.25 4.42 3.14
CA GLY A 318 -16.85 5.57 2.33
C GLY A 318 -17.18 6.91 2.96
N ILE A 319 -18.36 7.05 3.59
CA ILE A 319 -18.74 8.26 4.34
C ILE A 319 -17.81 8.46 5.54
N VAL A 320 -17.55 7.40 6.32
CA VAL A 320 -16.65 7.47 7.49
C VAL A 320 -15.24 7.85 7.05
N CYS A 321 -14.69 7.19 6.02
CA CYS A 321 -13.37 7.49 5.48
C CYS A 321 -13.28 8.91 4.92
N PHE A 322 -14.33 9.43 4.27
CA PHE A 322 -14.38 10.82 3.81
C PHE A 322 -14.19 11.82 4.96
N PHE A 323 -14.92 11.67 6.08
CA PHE A 323 -14.76 12.54 7.24
C PHE A 323 -13.40 12.41 7.91
N LEU A 324 -12.88 11.18 8.01
CA LEU A 324 -11.58 10.90 8.61
C LEU A 324 -10.43 11.48 7.77
N ARG A 325 -10.46 11.33 6.44
CA ARG A 325 -9.48 11.93 5.52
C ARG A 325 -9.45 13.45 5.64
N ARG A 326 -10.61 14.11 5.74
CA ARG A 326 -10.69 15.56 5.96
C ARG A 326 -10.03 16.03 7.26
N ARG A 327 -9.94 15.16 8.27
CA ARG A 327 -9.26 15.43 9.56
C ARG A 327 -7.79 14.99 9.57
N GLY A 328 -7.28 14.51 8.44
CA GLY A 328 -5.90 14.05 8.29
C GLY A 328 -5.64 12.65 8.83
N TYR A 329 -6.67 11.80 8.95
CA TYR A 329 -6.47 10.37 9.27
C TYR A 329 -6.16 9.60 7.97
N PRO A 330 -5.03 8.86 7.93
CA PRO A 330 -4.69 8.07 6.74
C PRO A 330 -5.56 6.82 6.66
N VAL A 331 -6.10 6.55 5.47
CA VAL A 331 -7.01 5.41 5.24
C VAL A 331 -6.26 4.10 5.00
N ALA A 332 -5.04 4.15 4.48
CA ALA A 332 -4.27 2.94 4.19
C ALA A 332 -4.07 2.03 5.43
N PRO A 333 -3.75 2.56 6.63
CA PRO A 333 -3.68 1.74 7.84
C PRO A 333 -5.01 1.06 8.21
N PHE A 334 -6.16 1.71 7.99
CA PHE A 334 -7.47 1.09 8.25
C PHE A 334 -7.71 -0.13 7.37
N VAL A 335 -7.40 -0.01 6.08
CA VAL A 335 -7.51 -1.12 5.14
C VAL A 335 -6.53 -2.24 5.48
N LEU A 336 -5.29 -1.90 5.84
CA LEU A 336 -4.32 -2.90 6.26
C LEU A 336 -4.77 -3.61 7.54
N GLY A 337 -5.33 -2.88 8.51
CA GLY A 337 -5.94 -3.45 9.71
C GLY A 337 -7.10 -4.38 9.39
N LEU A 338 -7.94 -4.04 8.41
CA LEU A 338 -9.06 -4.89 7.99
C LEU A 338 -8.58 -6.23 7.40
N VAL A 339 -7.56 -6.18 6.54
CA VAL A 339 -6.96 -7.38 5.93
C VAL A 339 -6.22 -8.22 6.97
N LEU A 340 -5.38 -7.59 7.78
CA LEU A 340 -4.54 -8.27 8.77
C LEU A 340 -5.31 -8.70 10.02
N GLY A 341 -6.51 -8.17 10.26
CA GLY A 341 -7.31 -8.48 11.43
C GLY A 341 -7.68 -9.95 11.53
N ASP A 342 -8.06 -10.57 10.42
CA ASP A 342 -8.33 -12.01 10.38
C ASP A 342 -7.07 -12.83 10.68
N ILE A 343 -5.92 -12.44 10.13
CA ILE A 343 -4.63 -13.09 10.37
C ILE A 343 -4.25 -12.95 11.85
N VAL A 344 -4.32 -11.74 12.41
CA VAL A 344 -3.94 -11.43 13.80
C VAL A 344 -4.87 -12.15 14.78
N ASP A 345 -6.19 -12.12 14.58
CA ASP A 345 -7.16 -12.79 15.46
C ASP A 345 -6.99 -14.31 15.44
N LYS A 346 -6.91 -14.93 14.25
CA LYS A 346 -6.72 -16.38 14.11
C LYS A 346 -5.39 -16.85 14.69
N THR A 347 -4.32 -16.10 14.47
CA THR A 347 -2.98 -16.48 14.96
C THR A 347 -2.82 -16.26 16.46
N LEU A 348 -3.42 -15.20 17.02
CA LEU A 348 -3.51 -15.02 18.47
C LEU A 348 -4.23 -16.20 19.12
N ARG A 349 -5.43 -16.53 18.63
CA ARG A 349 -6.25 -17.63 19.16
C ARG A 349 -5.56 -18.97 19.03
N ARG A 350 -5.01 -19.27 17.85
CA ARG A 350 -4.24 -20.50 17.62
C ARG A 350 -3.02 -20.58 18.54
N GLY A 351 -2.31 -19.47 18.75
CA GLY A 351 -1.19 -19.40 19.69
C GLY A 351 -1.61 -19.69 21.12
N LEU A 352 -2.72 -19.11 21.59
CA LEU A 352 -3.27 -19.36 22.93
C LEU A 352 -3.72 -20.82 23.11
N VAL A 353 -4.37 -21.42 22.10
CA VAL A 353 -4.74 -22.85 22.15
C VAL A 353 -3.50 -23.75 22.22
N LEU A 354 -2.46 -23.45 21.44
CA LEU A 354 -1.21 -24.22 21.44
C LEU A 354 -0.38 -24.06 22.73
N SER A 355 -0.70 -23.09 23.57
CA SER A 355 0.05 -22.74 24.78
C SER A 355 -0.79 -22.86 26.06
N ASP A 356 -1.93 -23.54 25.98
CA ASP A 356 -2.88 -23.70 27.09
C ASP A 356 -3.26 -22.36 27.76
N GLY A 357 -3.42 -21.31 26.94
CA GLY A 357 -3.77 -19.96 27.37
C GLY A 357 -2.59 -19.07 27.77
N SER A 358 -1.35 -19.55 27.68
CA SER A 358 -0.16 -18.78 28.08
C SER A 358 0.27 -17.75 27.02
N LEU A 359 0.46 -16.51 27.44
CA LEU A 359 1.02 -15.45 26.57
C LEU A 359 2.55 -15.51 26.46
N LEU A 360 3.23 -16.30 27.29
CA LEU A 360 4.69 -16.35 27.32
C LEU A 360 5.33 -16.68 25.96
N PRO A 361 4.86 -17.67 25.18
CA PRO A 361 5.48 -18.03 23.90
C PRO A 361 5.48 -16.91 22.85
N PHE A 362 4.57 -15.93 22.97
CA PHE A 362 4.58 -14.73 22.13
C PHE A 362 5.84 -13.87 22.35
N PHE A 363 6.50 -13.98 23.50
CA PHE A 363 7.67 -13.16 23.85
C PHE A 363 8.95 -13.98 24.03
N THR A 364 8.85 -15.30 24.25
CA THR A 364 10.03 -16.15 24.50
C THR A 364 10.58 -16.83 23.26
N ARG A 365 9.77 -17.07 22.22
CA ARG A 365 10.30 -17.64 20.97
C ARG A 365 11.22 -16.63 20.28
N PRO A 366 12.42 -17.01 19.80
CA PRO A 366 13.42 -16.05 19.32
C PRO A 366 12.91 -15.08 18.25
N LEU A 367 12.18 -15.58 17.24
CA LEU A 367 11.65 -14.75 16.16
C LEU A 367 10.52 -13.85 16.64
N SER A 368 9.57 -14.39 17.42
CA SER A 368 8.50 -13.60 18.03
C SER A 368 9.04 -12.51 18.96
N ALA A 369 10.07 -12.81 19.75
CA ALA A 369 10.71 -11.86 20.64
C ALA A 369 11.35 -10.69 19.87
N VAL A 370 12.01 -10.97 18.75
CA VAL A 370 12.58 -9.93 17.87
C VAL A 370 11.46 -9.05 17.29
N LEU A 371 10.38 -9.65 16.76
CA LEU A 371 9.25 -8.89 16.21
C LEU A 371 8.54 -8.05 17.30
N ALA A 372 8.33 -8.62 18.49
CA ALA A 372 7.76 -7.93 19.64
C ALA A 372 8.64 -6.76 20.08
N LEU A 373 9.97 -6.94 20.09
CA LEU A 373 10.92 -5.87 20.38
C LEU A 373 10.86 -4.76 19.33
N ILE A 374 10.77 -5.09 18.05
CA ILE A 374 10.63 -4.09 16.97
C ILE A 374 9.32 -3.30 17.17
N VAL A 375 8.20 -3.98 17.46
CA VAL A 375 6.93 -3.32 17.78
C VAL A 375 7.07 -2.39 18.98
N LEU A 376 7.71 -2.86 20.06
CA LEU A 376 7.92 -2.06 21.27
C LEU A 376 8.79 -0.84 20.97
N LEU A 377 9.90 -0.99 20.25
CA LEU A 377 10.77 0.11 19.83
C LEU A 377 10.03 1.11 18.94
N LEU A 378 9.20 0.62 18.03
CA LEU A 378 8.37 1.45 17.17
C LEU A 378 7.37 2.27 18.00
N LEU A 379 6.70 1.67 18.98
CA LEU A 379 5.81 2.39 19.90
C LEU A 379 6.57 3.41 20.75
N LEU A 380 7.70 3.02 21.33
CA LEU A 380 8.55 3.88 22.16
C LEU A 380 9.11 5.06 21.36
N SER A 381 9.50 4.86 20.11
CA SER A 381 10.01 5.93 19.23
C SER A 381 8.99 7.06 18.98
N GLN A 382 7.71 6.83 19.27
CA GLN A 382 6.65 7.85 19.14
C GLN A 382 6.32 8.55 20.46
N VAL A 383 6.81 8.04 21.60
CA VAL A 383 6.61 8.69 22.90
C VAL A 383 7.45 9.99 22.92
N PRO A 384 6.86 11.16 23.22
CA PRO A 384 7.56 12.45 23.17
C PRO A 384 8.84 12.49 24.03
N ALA A 385 8.86 11.79 25.16
CA ALA A 385 10.02 11.68 26.03
C ALA A 385 11.19 10.91 25.38
N ALA A 386 10.88 9.80 24.70
CA ALA A 386 11.87 9.01 23.97
C ALA A 386 12.35 9.72 22.70
N ARG A 387 11.46 10.40 21.95
CA ARG A 387 11.86 11.27 20.81
C ARG A 387 12.87 12.33 21.22
N ARG A 388 12.64 13.02 22.34
CA ARG A 388 13.57 14.04 22.88
C ARG A 388 14.90 13.43 23.32
N LEU A 389 14.88 12.24 23.93
CA LEU A 389 16.10 11.54 24.33
C LEU A 389 16.90 11.06 23.12
N TRP A 390 16.23 10.53 22.10
CA TRP A 390 16.87 10.03 20.89
C TRP A 390 17.42 11.16 20.03
N GLN A 391 16.74 12.30 19.94
CA GLN A 391 17.26 13.53 19.34
C GLN A 391 18.48 14.09 20.08
N ARG A 392 18.54 13.95 21.42
CA ARG A 392 19.73 14.32 22.21
C ARG A 392 20.92 13.40 21.96
N ILE A 393 20.69 12.12 21.72
CA ILE A 393 21.74 11.12 21.46
C ILE A 393 22.24 11.18 20.01
N THR A 394 21.36 11.46 19.04
CA THR A 394 21.69 11.42 17.61
C THR A 394 22.03 12.78 16.99
N GLY A 395 21.87 13.89 17.72
CA GLY A 395 22.21 15.24 17.24
C GLY A 395 21.35 15.76 16.08
N SER A 396 20.35 15.02 15.62
CA SER A 396 19.45 15.44 14.53
C SER A 396 18.37 16.39 15.04
N GLN A 397 18.55 17.69 14.83
CA GLN A 397 17.44 18.64 14.78
C GLN A 397 16.73 18.50 13.42
N GLU A 398 15.66 17.70 13.36
CA GLU A 398 14.71 17.83 12.25
C GLU A 398 13.90 19.12 12.45
N GLY A 399 14.18 20.11 11.60
CA GLY A 399 13.37 21.32 11.48
C GLY A 399 11.93 20.96 11.12
N ARG A 400 10.99 21.47 11.92
CA ARG A 400 9.55 21.42 11.60
C ARG A 400 9.33 22.01 10.20
N PRO A 401 8.68 21.32 9.26
CA PRO A 401 8.13 21.98 8.09
C PRO A 401 6.93 22.82 8.55
N SER A 402 7.00 24.11 8.26
CA SER A 402 5.92 25.09 8.36
C SER A 402 4.85 24.86 7.30
#